data_AF-A0A4Y2RP55-F1
#
_entry.id   AF-A0A4Y2RP55-F1
#
_cell.length_a   1.000
_cell.length_b   1.000
_cell.length_c   1.000
_cell.angle_alpha   90.00
_cell.angle_beta   90.00
_cell.angle_gamma   90.00
#
_symmetry.space_group_name_H-M   'P 1'
#
loop_
_entity.id
_entity.type
_entity.pdbx_description
1 polymer ?
#
loop_
_entity_poly.entity_id
_entity_poly.type
_entity_poly.pdbx_seq_one_letter_code
_entity_poly.pdbx_strand_id
1 'polypeptide(L)' 'MQEVISEEKCYFDPKHQICTDHPGNFNSPCHGDSGGPLVCNLGGRWYLMGDTSYATKGNFMGGL' A
#
# COMPACT_ATOMS: atom_id res chain seq x y z
N MET A 1 -1.43 -0.86 11.77
CA MET A 1 -2.24 -1.48 10.68
C MET A 1 -2.13 -0.57 9.47
N GLN A 2 -2.19 -1.11 8.24
CA GLN A 2 -2.15 -0.25 7.05
C GLN A 2 -3.46 0.53 6.93
N GLU A 3 -3.37 1.79 6.53
CA GLU A 3 -4.48 2.72 6.34
C GLU A 3 -4.55 3.14 4.87
N VAL A 4 -5.76 3.22 4.31
CA VAL A 4 -5.97 3.78 2.96
C VAL A 4 -5.90 5.30 3.06
N ILE A 5 -5.06 5.92 2.23
CA ILE A 5 -4.80 7.36 2.25
C ILE A 5 -5.34 8.05 1.00
N SER A 6 -5.57 9.37 1.11
CA SER A 6 -6.11 10.20 0.02
C SER A 6 -5.07 10.51 -1.06
N GLU A 7 -5.57 10.88 -2.24
CA GLU A 7 -4.78 11.33 -3.41
C GLU A 7 -3.85 12.51 -3.11
N GLU A 8 -4.19 13.34 -2.13
CA GLU A 8 -3.36 14.48 -1.74
C GLU A 8 -2.03 14.06 -1.09
N LYS A 9 -1.96 12.83 -0.58
CA LYS A 9 -0.80 12.30 0.16
C LYS A 9 0.03 11.31 -0.64
N CYS A 10 -0.39 10.95 -1.85
CA CYS A 10 0.23 9.89 -2.63
C CYS A 10 0.05 10.10 -4.13
N TYR A 11 1.08 9.78 -4.91
CA TYR A 11 1.00 9.81 -6.38
C TYR A 11 0.67 8.41 -6.92
N PHE A 12 -0.54 8.26 -7.46
CA PHE A 12 -1.06 7.01 -8.03
C PHE A 12 -2.21 7.31 -9.00
N ASP A 13 -2.66 6.31 -9.75
CA ASP A 13 -3.89 6.41 -10.55
C ASP A 13 -5.11 5.97 -9.71
N PRO A 14 -5.97 6.91 -9.26
CA PRO A 14 -7.07 6.59 -8.35
C PRO A 14 -8.15 5.71 -8.99
N LYS A 15 -8.16 5.54 -10.32
CA LYS A 15 -9.11 4.64 -11.00
C LYS A 15 -8.70 3.17 -10.92
N HIS A 16 -7.41 2.90 -10.74
CA HIS A 16 -6.86 1.54 -10.84
C HIS A 16 -6.03 1.12 -9.62
N GLN A 17 -5.66 2.06 -8.75
CA GLN A 17 -4.73 1.82 -7.65
C GLN A 17 -5.30 2.36 -6.34
N ILE A 18 -4.86 1.73 -5.25
CA ILE A 18 -5.16 2.14 -3.88
C ILE A 18 -3.83 2.48 -3.23
N CYS A 19 -3.75 3.66 -2.62
CA CYS A 19 -2.56 4.02 -1.84
C CYS A 19 -2.79 3.76 -0.36
N THR A 20 -1.83 3.08 0.26
CA THR A 20 -1.86 2.71 1.67
C THR A 20 -0.61 3.19 2.38
N ASP A 21 -0.76 3.61 3.63
CA ASP A 21 0.37 3.97 4.50
C ASP A 21 0.30 3.23 5.84
N HIS A 22 1.44 3.10 6.50
CA HIS A 22 1.52 2.58 7.86
C HIS A 22 1.97 3.69 8.82
N PRO A 23 1.11 4.15 9.73
CA PRO A 23 1.47 5.19 10.69
C PRO A 23 2.66 4.70 11.55
N GLY A 24 3.76 5.44 11.52
CA GLY A 24 5.00 5.09 12.23
C GLY A 24 6.14 4.60 11.32
N ASN A 25 5.96 4.58 10.00
CA ASN A 25 7.03 4.48 9.00
C ASN A 25 7.89 3.19 8.93
N PHE A 26 7.67 2.16 9.76
CA PHE A 26 8.58 1.01 9.85
C PHE A 26 8.19 -0.27 9.10
N ASN A 27 7.01 -0.35 8.46
CA ASN A 27 6.53 -1.58 7.80
C ASN A 27 5.83 -1.28 6.48
N SER A 28 6.60 -1.10 5.41
CA SER A 28 6.11 -0.91 4.04
C SER A 28 6.51 -2.11 3.18
N PRO A 29 5.78 -2.40 2.08
CA PRO A 29 6.17 -3.46 1.16
C PRO A 29 7.58 -3.24 0.61
N CYS A 30 8.34 -4.33 0.47
CA CYS A 30 9.73 -4.36 0.02
C CYS A 30 9.87 -5.09 -1.32
N HIS A 31 11.10 -5.20 -1.82
CA HIS A 31 11.38 -6.02 -2.99
C HIS A 31 10.97 -7.48 -2.77
N GLY A 32 10.19 -8.01 -3.71
CA GLY A 32 9.65 -9.37 -3.63
C GLY A 32 8.23 -9.44 -3.10
N ASP A 33 7.68 -8.35 -2.53
CA ASP A 33 6.29 -8.31 -2.07
C ASP A 33 5.29 -7.97 -3.19
N SER A 34 5.77 -7.66 -4.40
CA SER A 34 4.91 -7.39 -5.56
C SER A 34 3.97 -8.57 -5.85
N GLY A 35 2.68 -8.27 -6.04
CA GLY A 35 1.61 -9.26 -6.15
C GLY A 35 1.09 -9.80 -4.81
N GLY A 36 1.68 -9.39 -3.68
CA GLY A 36 1.19 -9.73 -2.34
C GLY A 36 -0.18 -9.09 -2.07
N PRO A 37 -1.06 -9.73 -1.26
CA PRO A 37 -2.45 -9.29 -1.13
C PRO A 37 -2.62 -8.14 -0.14
N LEU A 38 -3.38 -7.10 -0.54
CA LEU A 38 -3.95 -6.11 0.38
C LEU A 38 -5.30 -6.65 0.89
N VAL A 39 -5.39 -6.95 2.18
CA VAL A 39 -6.58 -7.56 2.79
C VAL A 39 -7.20 -6.71 3.89
N CYS A 40 -8.53 -6.70 3.95
CA CYS A 40 -9.30 -6.06 5.02
C CYS A 40 -10.25 -7.05 5.70
N ASN A 41 -10.33 -7.00 7.03
CA ASN A 41 -11.34 -7.73 7.79
C ASN A 41 -12.57 -6.84 7.98
N LEU A 42 -13.67 -7.22 7.33
CA LEU A 42 -14.96 -6.53 7.43
C LEU A 42 -15.97 -7.49 8.06
N GLY A 43 -16.37 -7.21 9.30
CA GLY A 43 -17.36 -8.00 10.02
C GLY A 43 -16.93 -9.46 10.28
N GLY A 44 -15.64 -9.70 10.51
CA GLY A 44 -15.10 -11.04 10.77
C GLY A 44 -14.74 -11.84 9.50
N ARG A 45 -14.96 -11.29 8.31
CA ARG A 45 -14.57 -11.91 7.03
C ARG A 45 -13.45 -11.11 6.37
N TRP A 46 -12.47 -11.83 5.83
CA TRP A 46 -11.36 -11.24 5.08
C TRP A 46 -11.72 -11.07 3.60
N TYR A 47 -11.40 -9.90 3.06
CA TYR A 47 -11.59 -9.53 1.67
C TYR A 47 -10.26 -9.12 1.04
N LEU A 48 -10.03 -9.54 -0.20
CA LEU A 48 -8.93 -9.06 -1.03
C LEU A 48 -9.36 -7.74 -1.69
N MET A 49 -8.68 -6.65 -1.33
CA MET A 49 -8.99 -5.30 -1.81
C MET A 49 -8.10 -4.89 -2.99
N GLY A 50 -6.91 -5.50 -3.10
CA GLY A 50 -5.95 -5.25 -4.17
C GLY A 50 -4.68 -6.07 -3.97
N ASP A 51 -3.67 -5.79 -4.78
CA ASP A 51 -2.34 -6.38 -4.71
C ASP A 51 -1.25 -5.31 -4.65
N THR A 52 -0.11 -5.67 -4.05
CA THR A 52 1.06 -4.79 -3.97
C THR A 52 1.62 -4.56 -5.37
N SER A 53 1.48 -3.34 -5.88
CA SER A 53 2.08 -2.95 -7.17
C SER A 53 3.50 -2.43 -6.96
N TYR A 54 3.62 -1.28 -6.28
CA TYR A 54 4.90 -0.66 -5.91
C TYR A 54 4.76 0.06 -4.57
N ALA A 55 5.88 0.20 -3.88
CA ALA A 55 5.98 0.99 -2.66
C ALA A 55 7.19 1.91 -2.79
N THR A 56 7.03 3.18 -2.44
CA THR A 56 8.14 4.14 -2.43
C THR A 56 7.89 5.23 -1.41
N LYS A 57 8.91 5.53 -0.59
CA LYS A 57 8.99 6.79 0.17
C LYS A 57 9.91 7.81 -0.48
N GLY A 58 10.58 7.45 -1.59
CA GLY A 58 11.60 8.25 -2.26
C GLY A 58 12.05 7.64 -3.60
N ASN A 59 12.66 8.47 -4.44
CA ASN A 59 13.22 8.07 -5.74
C ASN A 59 14.18 6.87 -5.65
N PHE A 60 14.30 6.12 -6.76
CA PHE A 60 14.98 4.82 -6.94
C PHE A 60 16.39 4.66 -6.31
N MET A 61 17.02 5.74 -5.85
CA MET A 61 18.35 5.75 -5.23
C MET A 61 18.32 5.67 -3.69
N GLY A 62 17.15 5.78 -3.05
CA GLY A 62 17.02 5.73 -1.58
C GLY A 62 15.64 5.34 -1.05
N GLY A 63 14.74 4.86 -1.91
CA GLY A 63 13.40 4.45 -1.52
C GLY A 63 13.31 2.97 -1.18
N LEU A 64 13.76 2.61 0.02
CA LEU A 64 13.27 1.51 0.85
C LEU A 64 13.44 1.89 2.33
#